data_AF-S5MSV4-F1
#
_entry.id   AF-S5MSV4-F1
#
_cell.length_a   1.000
_cell.length_b   1.000
_cell.length_c   1.000
_cell.angle_alpha   90.00
_cell.angle_beta   90.00
_cell.angle_gamma   90.00
#
_symmetry.space_group_name_H-M   'P 1'
#
loop_
_entity.id
_entity.type
_entity.pdbx_description
1 polymer ?
#
loop_
_entity_poly.entity_id
_entity_poly.type
_entity_poly.pdbx_seq_one_letter_code
_entity_poly.pdbx_strand_id
1 'polypeptide(L)'
;MKAVTLNVEQIRELATFTGLSVEVPEGLETDTRWNITPGHIPGFETDSGEHFPDYDGLIAYTRDLPEDQSGVLALESHGALTTD
;
A
#
# COMPACT_ATOMS: atom_id res chain seq x y z
N MET A 1 0.69 -7.15 -17.52
CA MET A 1 -0.50 -7.36 -16.66
C MET A 1 -1.35 -6.09 -16.68
N LYS A 2 -2.68 -6.19 -16.54
CA LYS A 2 -3.54 -5.01 -16.45
C LYS A 2 -3.53 -4.54 -14.99
N ALA A 3 -3.04 -3.33 -14.73
CA ALA A 3 -3.20 -2.69 -13.43
C ALA A 3 -4.69 -2.40 -13.18
N VAL A 4 -5.11 -2.48 -11.92
CA VAL A 4 -6.45 -2.06 -11.51
C VAL A 4 -6.31 -0.67 -10.90
N THR A 5 -7.09 0.29 -11.38
CA THR A 5 -7.11 1.65 -10.84
C THR A 5 -8.27 1.80 -9.87
N LEU A 6 -7.98 2.06 -8.60
CA LEU A 6 -8.96 2.26 -7.53
C LEU A 6 -8.68 3.59 -6.80
N ASN A 7 -9.69 4.22 -6.22
CA ASN A 7 -9.49 5.30 -5.26
C ASN A 7 -9.28 4.76 -3.84
N VAL A 8 -8.99 5.65 -2.88
CA VAL A 8 -8.69 5.26 -1.48
C VAL A 8 -9.87 4.58 -0.80
N GLU A 9 -11.09 5.05 -1.08
CA GLU A 9 -12.32 4.46 -0.53
C GLU A 9 -12.52 3.01 -1.02
N GLN A 10 -12.37 2.79 -2.33
CA GLN A 10 -12.45 1.45 -2.93
C GLN A 10 -11.37 0.50 -2.40
N ILE A 11 -10.15 1.01 -2.13
CA ILE A 11 -9.09 0.23 -1.50
C ILE A 11 -9.48 -0.18 -0.07
N ARG A 12 -10.04 0.75 0.71
CA ARG A 12 -10.53 0.46 2.07
C ARG A 12 -11.66 -0.55 2.08
N GLU A 13 -12.62 -0.43 1.17
CA GLU A 13 -13.73 -1.39 1.04
C GLU A 13 -13.22 -2.79 0.71
N LEU A 14 -12.28 -2.91 -0.24
CA LEU A 14 -11.70 -4.19 -0.64
C LEU A 14 -10.89 -4.84 0.50
N ALA A 15 -10.12 -4.03 1.23
CA ALA A 15 -9.41 -4.47 2.42
C ALA A 15 -10.38 -4.94 3.51
N THR A 16 -11.43 -4.17 3.79
CA THR A 16 -12.45 -4.54 4.80
C THR A 16 -13.15 -5.85 4.42
N PHE A 17 -13.50 -6.04 3.15
CA PHE A 17 -14.08 -7.29 2.65
C PHE A 17 -13.19 -8.52 2.91
N THR A 18 -11.87 -8.32 2.92
CA THR A 18 -10.87 -9.38 3.16
C THR A 18 -10.38 -9.44 4.60
N GLY A 19 -10.92 -8.62 5.51
CA GLY A 19 -10.50 -8.55 6.92
C GLY A 19 -9.19 -7.80 7.15
N LEU A 20 -8.74 -7.02 6.17
CA LEU A 20 -7.54 -6.18 6.25
C LEU A 20 -7.92 -4.74 6.66
N SER A 21 -7.00 -4.06 7.33
CA SER A 21 -7.11 -2.64 7.66
C SER A 21 -6.13 -1.82 6.82
N VAL A 22 -6.57 -0.68 6.30
CA VAL A 22 -5.71 0.23 5.52
C VAL A 22 -5.53 1.52 6.30
N GLU A 23 -4.31 1.77 6.75
CA GLU A 23 -3.93 3.09 7.24
C GLU A 23 -3.69 4.02 6.06
N VAL A 24 -4.38 5.16 6.07
CA VAL A 24 -4.22 6.18 5.05
C VAL A 24 -3.55 7.37 5.72
N PRO A 25 -2.39 7.84 5.23
CA PRO A 25 -1.72 9.01 5.77
C PRO A 25 -2.65 10.22 5.85
N GLU A 26 -2.55 11.01 6.92
CA GLU A 26 -3.28 12.27 7.03
C GLU A 26 -2.89 13.21 5.88
N GLY A 27 -3.90 13.81 5.22
CA GLY A 27 -3.71 14.72 4.10
C GLY A 27 -3.76 14.07 2.71
N LEU A 28 -3.92 12.74 2.61
CA LEU A 28 -4.11 12.07 1.32
C LEU A 28 -5.52 12.33 0.77
N GLU A 29 -5.63 12.89 -0.44
CA GLU A 29 -6.93 13.08 -1.09
C GLU A 29 -7.56 11.73 -1.45
N THR A 30 -8.77 11.46 -0.93
CA THR A 30 -9.47 10.17 -1.08
C THR A 30 -9.84 9.83 -2.52
N ASP A 31 -9.98 10.85 -3.36
CA ASP A 31 -10.33 10.74 -4.78
C ASP A 31 -9.10 10.44 -5.67
N THR A 32 -7.90 10.46 -5.09
CA THR A 32 -6.66 10.10 -5.78
C THR A 32 -6.77 8.69 -6.34
N ARG A 33 -6.43 8.52 -7.61
CA ARG A 33 -6.45 7.23 -8.29
C ARG A 33 -5.13 6.51 -8.11
N TRP A 34 -5.21 5.30 -7.59
CA TRP A 34 -4.08 4.42 -7.32
C TRP A 34 -4.12 3.22 -8.26
N ASN A 35 -2.99 2.94 -8.89
CA ASN A 35 -2.78 1.71 -9.65
C ASN A 35 -2.29 0.63 -8.70
N ILE A 36 -3.01 -0.48 -8.66
CA ILE A 36 -2.66 -1.66 -7.87
C ILE A 36 -2.13 -2.73 -8.82
N THR A 37 -0.93 -3.20 -8.51
CA THR A 37 -0.28 -4.31 -9.22
C THR A 37 0.35 -5.27 -8.22
N PRO A 38 0.31 -6.58 -8.44
CA PRO A 38 1.22 -7.46 -7.74
C PRO A 38 2.65 -7.14 -8.14
N GLY A 39 3.58 -7.28 -7.21
CA GLY A 39 5.00 -7.05 -7.45
C GLY A 39 5.86 -7.32 -6.23
N HIS A 40 7.16 -7.16 -6.43
CA HIS A 40 8.17 -7.34 -5.40
C HIS A 40 8.98 -6.05 -5.25
N ILE A 41 9.15 -5.60 -4.01
CA ILE A 41 10.03 -4.49 -3.63
C ILE A 41 11.17 -5.10 -2.81
N PRO A 42 12.43 -5.00 -3.26
CA PRO A 42 13.56 -5.45 -2.47
C PRO A 42 13.69 -4.54 -1.24
N GLY A 43 14.10 -5.13 -0.13
CA GLY A 43 14.41 -4.44 1.10
C GLY A 43 15.52 -3.41 0.88
N PHE A 44 15.42 -2.30 1.59
CA PHE A 44 16.32 -1.18 1.44
C PHE A 44 16.55 -0.47 2.76
N GLU A 45 17.68 0.20 2.88
CA GLU A 45 18.02 1.07 3.99
C GLU A 45 17.95 2.52 3.51
N THR A 46 17.29 3.39 4.26
CA THR A 46 17.24 4.82 3.96
C THR A 46 18.53 5.52 4.39
N ASP A 47 18.77 6.74 3.91
CA ASP A 47 19.91 7.56 4.34
C ASP A 47 19.89 7.90 5.85
N SER A 48 18.74 7.73 6.52
CA SER A 48 18.62 7.86 7.98
C SER A 48 18.90 6.56 8.75
N GLY A 49 19.26 5.48 8.06
CA GLY A 49 19.55 4.17 8.63
C GLY A 49 18.30 3.34 8.98
N GLU A 50 17.13 3.71 8.45
CA GLU A 50 15.90 2.94 8.64
C GLU A 50 15.85 1.79 7.65
N HIS A 51 15.64 0.57 8.15
CA HIS A 51 15.66 -0.65 7.33
C HIS A 51 14.24 -1.13 7.03
N PHE A 52 13.91 -1.20 5.75
CA PHE A 52 12.66 -1.75 5.24
C PHE A 52 12.90 -3.17 4.70
N PRO A 53 12.12 -4.18 5.13
CA PRO A 53 12.27 -5.55 4.65
C PRO A 53 11.80 -5.71 3.20
N ASP A 54 12.20 -6.81 2.56
CA ASP A 54 11.61 -7.26 1.30
C ASP A 54 10.09 -7.35 1.41
N TYR A 55 9.39 -6.85 0.39
CA TYR A 55 7.93 -6.95 0.28
C TYR A 55 7.56 -7.70 -1.00
N ASP A 56 6.71 -8.72 -0.89
CA ASP A 56 6.08 -9.41 -2.02
C ASP A 56 4.56 -9.38 -1.81
N GLY A 57 3.84 -8.75 -2.72
CA GLY A 57 2.41 -8.50 -2.52
C GLY A 57 1.83 -7.47 -3.49
N LEU A 58 0.79 -6.77 -3.03
CA LEU A 58 0.12 -5.74 -3.82
C LEU A 58 0.77 -4.38 -3.57
N ILE A 59 1.24 -3.77 -4.64
CA ILE A 59 1.85 -2.45 -4.62
C ILE A 59 0.83 -1.47 -5.19
N ALA A 60 0.46 -0.48 -4.39
CA ALA A 60 -0.31 0.67 -4.84
C ALA A 60 0.63 1.83 -5.17
N TYR A 61 0.48 2.44 -6.35
CA TYR A 61 1.21 3.64 -6.76
C TYR A 61 0.31 4.59 -7.55
N THR A 62 0.56 5.89 -7.48
CA THR A 62 -0.14 6.90 -8.29
C THR A 62 0.85 7.77 -9.05
N ARG A 63 0.40 8.38 -10.16
CA ARG A 63 1.13 9.45 -10.87
C ARG A 63 0.40 10.79 -10.79
N ASP A 64 -0.75 10.79 -10.11
CA ASP A 64 -1.60 11.96 -9.98
C ASP A 64 -1.14 12.85 -8.82
N LEU A 65 -0.25 12.35 -7.96
CA LEU A 65 0.42 13.11 -6.91
C LEU A 65 1.87 13.45 -7.32
N PRO A 66 2.44 14.54 -6.80
CA PRO A 66 3.87 14.83 -6.98
C PRO A 66 4.76 13.70 -6.43
N GLU A 67 6.00 13.58 -6.92
CA GLU A 67 6.90 12.45 -6.57
C GLU A 67 7.18 12.33 -5.08
N ASP A 68 7.15 13.45 -4.33
CA ASP A 68 7.34 13.50 -2.87
C ASP A 68 6.10 13.04 -2.07
N GLN A 69 4.97 12.81 -2.74
CA GLN A 69 3.71 12.32 -2.16
C GLN A 69 3.29 10.96 -2.75
N SER A 70 4.09 10.42 -3.67
CA SER A 70 3.88 9.10 -4.26
C SER A 70 4.47 8.04 -3.33
N GLY A 71 3.63 7.42 -2.49
CA GLY A 71 4.01 6.38 -1.54
C GLY A 71 3.61 4.97 -1.97
N VAL A 72 4.05 3.97 -1.21
CA VAL A 72 3.50 2.61 -1.24
C VAL A 72 2.47 2.52 -0.12
N LEU A 73 1.21 2.20 -0.42
CA LEU A 73 0.25 1.82 0.62
C LEU A 73 0.56 0.40 1.07
N ALA A 74 1.08 0.26 2.28
CA ALA A 74 1.22 -1.03 2.93
C ALA A 74 -0.17 -1.56 3.32
N LEU A 75 -0.53 -2.74 2.83
CA LEU A 75 -1.72 -3.46 3.25
C LEU A 75 -1.31 -4.46 4.34
N GLU A 76 -1.63 -4.16 5.59
CA GLU A 76 -1.36 -5.07 6.71
C GLU A 76 -2.58 -5.96 7.00
N SER A 77 -2.36 -7.27 7.13
CA SER A 77 -3.38 -8.20 7.58
C SER A 77 -3.41 -8.29 9.10
N HIS A 78 -4.51 -7.85 9.72
CA HIS A 78 -4.83 -8.24 11.09
C HIS A 78 -5.32 -9.69 11.11
N GLY A 79 -4.40 -10.62 10.93
CA GLY A 79 -4.56 -12.02 11.32
C GLY A 79 -3.56 -12.28 12.44
N ALA A 80 -4.04 -12.45 13.66
CA ALA A 80 -3.21 -12.93 14.75
C ALA A 80 -2.45 -14.18 14.28
N LEU A 81 -1.13 -14.07 14.14
CA LEU A 81 -0.25 -15.24 14.21
C LEU A 81 -0.38 -15.78 15.63
N THR A 82 -1.42 -16.58 15.87
CA THR A 82 -1.37 -17.57 16.94
C THR A 82 -0.32 -18.58 16.50
N THR A 83 0.93 -18.37 16.89
CA THR A 83 1.91 -19.44 16.97
C THR A 83 1.46 -20.37 18.08
N ASP A 84 0.93 -21.54 17.70
CA ASP A 84 0.89 -22.73 18.56
C ASP A 84 2.32 -23.26 18.80
#